data_AF-A0A1H7EN19-F1
#
_entry.id   AF-A0A1H7EN19-F1
#
_cell.length_a   1.000
_cell.length_b   1.000
_cell.length_c   1.000
_cell.angle_alpha   90.00
_cell.angle_beta   90.00
_cell.angle_gamma   90.00
#
_symmetry.space_group_name_H-M   'P 1'
#
loop_
_entity.id
_entity.type
_entity.pdbx_description
1 polymer ?
#
loop_
_entity_poly.entity_id
_entity_poly.type
_entity_poly.pdbx_seq_one_letter_code
_entity_poly.pdbx_strand_id
1 'polypeptide(L)'
;MAGTLITITDAGRAALVGPGNTGTNAHQVVKIGLASAPFVADKGLLAMPNERKRITTFAGKNIAADTIHVTLKDDTADQFTLYGFGLYLENDVLLGVYSQATPIMEKSPAAMLLLSADIQFATIDAAALTFGDASFLNPPATTEVQGVIELATQAEVDAGLDAVRAVTPATLKPKLDAKASLSGANFTGPVSTTDAFRLASAPGGTGSALGPGNGDNASNTINNVALRSWFGIGFGPTIDGMPVPKAEFSHWFDTRTGNTGFRGTLDVGGLITALTPPTGDVSKKVPTTEWVIAAIATASIGTIVFEPRTTVRAGFLKLNGTVVRRADYPALWAYAQASGALVAESAWTSNNWGCFSTGDGATTFRLPELRGEFIRCWDDARGADSNRGIGTYQGSQNIWHAHGASAAAVGDHVHSAWTDSQGWHGHHGNTYGVGDHQHILDQNVPQWANPDTDRGSVNSWFSIDNARQPYTSWNGAHGHGFDTDGAGTHGHNVGIGGAGNHSHTITVNGDGGNEARPRNVAMLAMIRAY
;
A
#
# COMPACT_ATOMS: atom_id res chain seq x y z
N MET A 1 51.84 -56.56 -85.45
CA MET A 1 51.58 -57.34 -86.69
C MET A 1 52.83 -57.19 -87.55
N ALA A 2 53.28 -58.21 -88.30
CA ALA A 2 54.47 -58.03 -89.14
C ALA A 2 54.22 -56.91 -90.15
N GLY A 3 55.13 -55.94 -90.25
CA GLY A 3 54.96 -54.78 -91.12
C GLY A 3 54.81 -55.21 -92.57
N THR A 4 54.02 -54.45 -93.33
CA THR A 4 53.80 -54.76 -94.76
C THR A 4 55.09 -54.51 -95.52
N LEU A 5 55.78 -55.60 -95.91
CA LEU A 5 57.08 -55.56 -96.58
C LEU A 5 56.94 -55.00 -97.99
N ILE A 6 57.55 -53.84 -98.24
CA ILE A 6 57.49 -53.15 -99.53
C ILE A 6 58.71 -53.46 -100.41
N THR A 7 58.48 -53.75 -101.70
CA THR A 7 59.56 -53.98 -102.68
C THR A 7 60.01 -52.63 -103.24
N ILE A 8 61.25 -52.25 -102.95
CA ILE A 8 61.90 -51.07 -103.53
C ILE A 8 62.32 -51.34 -104.99
N THR A 9 61.95 -50.44 -105.90
CA THR A 9 62.33 -50.50 -107.31
C THR A 9 63.78 -50.08 -107.50
N ASP A 10 64.42 -50.49 -108.60
CA ASP A 10 65.78 -50.08 -108.91
C ASP A 10 65.86 -48.57 -109.27
N ALA A 11 64.81 -48.01 -109.86
CA ALA A 11 64.68 -46.57 -110.10
C ALA A 11 64.53 -45.77 -108.79
N GLY A 12 63.71 -46.26 -107.86
CA GLY A 12 63.54 -45.70 -106.52
C GLY A 12 64.82 -45.77 -105.69
N ARG A 13 65.52 -46.90 -105.74
CA ARG A 13 66.84 -47.06 -105.13
C ARG A 13 67.85 -46.08 -105.72
N ALA A 14 67.90 -45.92 -107.04
CA ALA A 14 68.81 -45.01 -107.71
C ALA A 14 68.55 -43.53 -107.34
N ALA A 15 67.29 -43.12 -107.19
CA ALA A 15 66.94 -41.76 -106.76
C ALA A 15 67.50 -41.42 -105.37
N LEU A 16 67.44 -42.38 -104.43
CA LEU A 16 67.98 -42.21 -103.07
C LEU A 16 69.51 -42.16 -102.98
N VAL A 17 70.26 -42.42 -104.07
CA VAL A 17 71.73 -42.41 -104.08
C VAL A 17 72.29 -41.06 -104.52
N GLY A 18 73.20 -40.50 -103.72
CA GLY A 18 73.85 -39.21 -103.99
C GLY A 18 74.83 -39.26 -105.18
N PRO A 19 75.06 -38.11 -105.86
CA PRO A 19 75.98 -38.04 -107.00
C PRO A 19 77.37 -38.58 -106.67
N GLY A 20 77.88 -39.52 -107.47
CA GLY A 20 79.18 -40.15 -107.27
C GLY A 20 79.22 -41.28 -106.23
N ASN A 21 78.06 -41.78 -105.77
CA ASN A 21 77.91 -42.87 -104.79
C ASN A 21 78.47 -42.57 -103.38
N THR A 22 78.56 -41.30 -102.98
CA THR A 22 79.18 -40.88 -101.70
C THR A 22 78.20 -40.50 -100.58
N GLY A 23 76.90 -40.82 -100.72
CA GLY A 23 75.89 -40.60 -99.68
C GLY A 23 74.47 -40.95 -100.14
N THR A 24 73.49 -40.74 -99.27
CA THR A 24 72.05 -40.86 -99.57
C THR A 24 71.39 -39.48 -99.69
N ASN A 25 70.50 -39.31 -100.66
CA ASN A 25 69.67 -38.12 -100.79
C ASN A 25 68.40 -38.28 -99.94
N ALA A 26 67.99 -37.23 -99.23
CA ALA A 26 66.68 -37.18 -98.59
C ALA A 26 65.61 -36.84 -99.63
N HIS A 27 64.55 -37.64 -99.68
CA HIS A 27 63.41 -37.41 -100.58
C HIS A 27 62.09 -37.40 -99.80
N GLN A 28 61.07 -36.75 -100.35
CA GLN A 28 59.75 -36.62 -99.74
C GLN A 28 58.75 -37.51 -100.47
N VAL A 29 58.06 -38.38 -99.74
CA VAL A 29 56.92 -39.10 -100.30
C VAL A 29 55.75 -38.12 -100.38
N VAL A 30 55.30 -37.77 -101.59
CA VAL A 30 54.25 -36.75 -101.82
C VAL A 30 52.95 -37.32 -102.39
N LYS A 31 52.99 -38.56 -102.89
CA LYS A 31 51.83 -39.25 -103.49
C LYS A 31 51.87 -40.73 -103.12
N ILE A 32 50.72 -41.31 -102.79
CA ILE A 32 50.53 -42.77 -102.64
C ILE A 32 49.63 -43.26 -103.77
N GLY A 33 50.17 -44.08 -104.68
CA GLY A 33 49.41 -44.76 -105.72
C GLY A 33 48.62 -45.93 -105.14
N LEU A 34 47.40 -46.15 -105.61
CA LEU A 34 46.50 -47.24 -105.21
C LEU A 34 46.16 -48.14 -106.41
N ALA A 35 46.35 -49.46 -106.27
CA ALA A 35 46.14 -50.44 -107.32
C ALA A 35 44.81 -51.19 -107.15
N SER A 36 44.01 -51.28 -108.22
CA SER A 36 42.69 -51.90 -108.21
C SER A 36 42.66 -53.36 -108.67
N ALA A 37 43.81 -53.96 -108.93
CA ALA A 37 43.98 -55.38 -109.24
C ALA A 37 45.39 -55.84 -108.83
N PRO A 38 45.59 -57.10 -108.41
CA PRO A 38 46.87 -57.59 -107.95
C PRO A 38 47.90 -57.65 -109.08
N PHE A 39 49.16 -57.40 -108.74
CA PHE A 39 50.31 -57.48 -109.64
C PHE A 39 51.54 -58.09 -108.94
N VAL A 40 52.55 -58.50 -109.72
CA VAL A 40 53.82 -58.99 -109.19
C VAL A 40 54.72 -57.79 -108.88
N ALA A 41 55.12 -57.64 -107.62
CA ALA A 41 56.03 -56.58 -107.17
C ALA A 41 57.48 -56.91 -107.56
N ASP A 42 57.94 -56.38 -108.69
CA ASP A 42 59.30 -56.55 -109.22
C ASP A 42 60.15 -55.27 -109.10
N LYS A 43 61.48 -55.41 -109.08
CA LYS A 43 62.42 -54.28 -108.95
C LYS A 43 62.53 -53.43 -110.21
N GLY A 44 62.31 -54.01 -111.40
CA GLY A 44 62.39 -53.31 -112.69
C GLY A 44 61.19 -52.40 -113.00
N LEU A 45 60.22 -52.27 -112.10
CA LEU A 45 59.03 -51.46 -112.29
C LEU A 45 59.35 -49.95 -112.29
N LEU A 46 59.08 -49.27 -113.40
CA LEU A 46 59.21 -47.81 -113.54
C LEU A 46 57.90 -47.06 -113.21
N ALA A 47 56.76 -47.74 -113.24
CA ALA A 47 55.43 -47.23 -112.89
C ALA A 47 54.60 -48.35 -112.27
N MET A 48 53.62 -48.02 -111.43
CA MET A 48 52.85 -49.04 -110.71
C MET A 48 51.80 -49.69 -111.63
N PRO A 49 51.80 -51.03 -111.80
CA PRO A 49 50.77 -51.71 -112.58
C PRO A 49 49.38 -51.55 -111.94
N ASN A 50 48.33 -51.50 -112.76
CA ASN A 50 46.93 -51.38 -112.33
C ASN A 50 46.65 -50.17 -111.42
N GLU A 51 47.46 -49.11 -111.49
CA GLU A 51 47.27 -47.87 -110.73
C GLU A 51 45.96 -47.17 -111.12
N ARG A 52 45.06 -47.01 -110.15
CA ARG A 52 43.74 -46.40 -110.34
C ARG A 52 43.72 -44.91 -109.96
N LYS A 53 44.55 -44.52 -108.98
CA LYS A 53 44.54 -43.20 -108.34
C LYS A 53 45.82 -42.95 -107.54
N ARG A 54 46.22 -41.67 -107.40
CA ARG A 54 47.22 -41.19 -106.43
C ARG A 54 46.56 -40.33 -105.35
N ILE A 55 46.89 -40.58 -104.09
CA ILE A 55 46.42 -39.83 -102.91
C ILE A 55 47.52 -38.89 -102.44
N THR A 56 47.18 -37.63 -102.18
CA THR A 56 48.06 -36.61 -101.57
C THR A 56 47.66 -36.26 -100.13
N THR A 57 46.47 -36.69 -99.69
CA THR A 57 45.93 -36.51 -98.34
C THR A 57 46.35 -37.65 -97.42
N PHE A 58 47.64 -37.70 -97.09
CA PHE A 58 48.21 -38.66 -96.13
C PHE A 58 49.26 -37.99 -95.24
N ALA A 59 49.49 -38.59 -94.08
CA ALA A 59 50.57 -38.26 -93.17
C ALA A 59 51.36 -39.53 -92.86
N GLY A 60 52.66 -39.38 -92.64
CA GLY A 60 53.55 -40.49 -92.29
C GLY A 60 54.54 -40.09 -91.20
N LYS A 61 55.03 -41.07 -90.46
CA LYS A 61 56.10 -40.86 -89.48
C LYS A 61 57.00 -42.09 -89.41
N ASN A 62 58.31 -41.85 -89.36
CA ASN A 62 59.30 -42.89 -89.16
C ASN A 62 59.18 -43.36 -87.70
N ILE A 63 58.88 -44.64 -87.50
CA ILE A 63 58.68 -45.24 -86.17
C ILE A 63 59.81 -46.22 -85.81
N ALA A 64 60.58 -46.69 -86.80
CA ALA A 64 61.85 -47.38 -86.62
C ALA A 64 62.78 -47.09 -87.82
N ALA A 65 64.04 -47.54 -87.76
CA ALA A 65 65.05 -47.31 -88.79
C ALA A 65 64.73 -47.98 -90.15
N ASP A 66 63.81 -48.94 -90.18
CA ASP A 66 63.35 -49.62 -91.40
C ASP A 66 61.83 -49.53 -91.60
N THR A 67 61.11 -48.84 -90.71
CA THR A 67 59.64 -48.90 -90.64
C THR A 67 59.00 -47.52 -90.50
N ILE A 68 58.03 -47.25 -91.38
CA ILE A 68 57.20 -46.04 -91.37
C ILE A 68 55.76 -46.40 -90.99
N HIS A 69 55.13 -45.57 -90.17
CA HIS A 69 53.67 -45.58 -90.00
C HIS A 69 53.08 -44.57 -90.98
N VAL A 70 52.12 -44.98 -91.80
CA VAL A 70 51.45 -44.09 -92.76
C VAL A 70 49.95 -44.17 -92.57
N THR A 71 49.30 -43.02 -92.43
CA THR A 71 47.84 -42.88 -92.42
C THR A 71 47.40 -42.06 -93.63
N LEU A 72 46.51 -42.62 -94.46
CA LEU A 72 45.92 -41.93 -95.61
C LEU A 72 44.42 -41.76 -95.46
N LYS A 73 43.90 -40.68 -96.04
CA LYS A 73 42.48 -40.36 -96.15
C LYS A 73 42.09 -40.20 -97.61
N ASP A 74 41.00 -40.84 -98.04
CA ASP A 74 40.32 -40.53 -99.31
C ASP A 74 38.82 -40.34 -99.05
N ASP A 75 38.37 -39.09 -99.11
CA ASP A 75 36.99 -38.65 -98.91
C ASP A 75 36.24 -38.35 -100.22
N THR A 76 36.84 -38.64 -101.37
CA THR A 76 36.16 -38.54 -102.66
C THR A 76 35.13 -39.65 -102.86
N ALA A 77 34.25 -39.49 -103.86
CA ALA A 77 33.23 -40.49 -104.21
C ALA A 77 33.75 -41.69 -105.04
N ASP A 78 35.06 -41.85 -105.25
CA ASP A 78 35.61 -42.98 -106.02
C ASP A 78 35.29 -44.34 -105.34
N GLN A 79 34.92 -45.34 -106.16
CA GLN A 79 34.73 -46.73 -105.76
C GLN A 79 35.85 -47.60 -106.35
N PHE A 80 36.49 -48.41 -105.50
CA PHE A 80 37.50 -49.40 -105.91
C PHE A 80 37.75 -50.44 -104.81
N THR A 81 38.19 -51.62 -105.21
CA THR A 81 38.77 -52.65 -104.34
C THR A 81 40.29 -52.50 -104.38
N LEU A 82 40.93 -52.36 -103.23
CA LEU A 82 42.37 -52.13 -103.10
C LEU A 82 43.13 -53.47 -102.99
N TYR A 83 44.13 -53.70 -103.85
CA TYR A 83 44.99 -54.89 -103.81
C TYR A 83 46.47 -54.58 -103.51
N GLY A 84 46.88 -53.33 -103.71
CA GLY A 84 48.26 -52.89 -103.55
C GLY A 84 48.39 -51.38 -103.54
N PHE A 85 49.55 -50.89 -103.11
CA PHE A 85 49.88 -49.46 -103.06
C PHE A 85 51.34 -49.22 -103.39
N GLY A 86 51.67 -48.02 -103.85
CA GLY A 86 53.02 -47.61 -104.22
C GLY A 86 53.35 -46.21 -103.72
N LEU A 87 54.58 -46.00 -103.28
CA LEU A 87 55.06 -44.71 -102.77
C LEU A 87 55.78 -43.94 -103.88
N TYR A 88 55.39 -42.69 -104.12
CA TYR A 88 56.00 -41.82 -105.12
C TYR A 88 56.71 -40.63 -104.47
N LEU A 89 57.93 -40.38 -104.92
CA LEU A 89 58.77 -39.26 -104.49
C LEU A 89 58.33 -37.95 -105.14
N GLU A 90 58.87 -36.81 -104.69
CA GLU A 90 58.53 -35.48 -105.20
C GLU A 90 58.94 -35.23 -106.66
N ASN A 91 59.86 -36.04 -107.18
CA ASN A 91 60.25 -36.09 -108.60
C ASN A 91 59.41 -37.09 -109.43
N ASP A 92 58.29 -37.57 -108.91
CA ASP A 92 57.38 -38.58 -109.49
C ASP A 92 58.01 -39.97 -109.77
N VAL A 93 59.22 -40.25 -109.25
CA VAL A 93 59.81 -41.60 -109.28
C VAL A 93 59.06 -42.52 -108.30
N LEU A 94 58.71 -43.72 -108.78
CA LEU A 94 58.13 -44.80 -107.97
C LEU A 94 59.21 -45.40 -107.06
N LEU A 95 59.16 -45.10 -105.76
CA LEU A 95 60.10 -45.59 -104.76
C LEU A 95 59.99 -47.10 -104.55
N GLY A 96 58.77 -47.59 -104.36
CA GLY A 96 58.49 -48.98 -104.03
C GLY A 96 57.00 -49.30 -104.04
N VAL A 97 56.71 -50.60 -104.11
CA VAL A 97 55.36 -51.15 -104.28
C VAL A 97 55.08 -52.32 -103.35
N TYR A 98 53.82 -52.42 -102.93
CA TYR A 98 53.24 -53.59 -102.28
C TYR A 98 52.00 -54.04 -103.05
N SER A 99 51.78 -55.35 -103.11
CA SER A 99 50.62 -55.98 -103.76
C SER A 99 50.39 -57.38 -103.17
N GLN A 100 49.13 -57.75 -102.97
CA GLN A 100 48.71 -59.07 -102.52
C GLN A 100 47.54 -59.59 -103.35
N ALA A 101 47.42 -60.92 -103.49
CA ALA A 101 46.39 -61.56 -104.32
C ALA A 101 44.95 -61.38 -103.78
N THR A 102 44.80 -61.25 -102.46
CA THR A 102 43.52 -61.01 -101.78
C THR A 102 43.24 -59.51 -101.67
N PRO A 103 41.98 -59.03 -101.77
CA PRO A 103 41.65 -57.66 -101.43
C PRO A 103 42.19 -57.24 -100.06
N ILE A 104 42.81 -56.07 -99.98
CA ILE A 104 43.16 -55.40 -98.72
C ILE A 104 41.87 -54.80 -98.13
N MET A 105 41.06 -54.13 -98.96
CA MET A 105 39.77 -53.55 -98.57
C MET A 105 38.94 -53.12 -99.79
N GLU A 106 37.67 -52.78 -99.56
CA GLU A 106 36.77 -52.19 -100.56
C GLU A 106 36.28 -50.81 -100.11
N LYS A 107 36.33 -49.82 -101.00
CA LYS A 107 35.81 -48.46 -100.77
C LYS A 107 34.55 -48.24 -101.61
N SER A 108 33.45 -47.82 -100.98
CA SER A 108 32.22 -47.40 -101.66
C SER A 108 32.15 -45.88 -101.85
N PRO A 109 31.28 -45.36 -102.74
CA PRO A 109 31.17 -43.92 -103.00
C PRO A 109 30.76 -43.06 -101.78
N ALA A 110 30.04 -43.65 -100.83
CA ALA A 110 29.53 -42.96 -99.64
C ALA A 110 30.45 -43.10 -98.40
N ALA A 111 31.53 -43.88 -98.51
CA ALA A 111 32.46 -44.11 -97.41
C ALA A 111 33.75 -43.29 -97.58
N MET A 112 34.12 -42.54 -96.53
CA MET A 112 35.47 -42.03 -96.38
C MET A 112 36.42 -43.19 -96.08
N LEU A 113 37.49 -43.30 -96.85
CA LEU A 113 38.59 -44.20 -96.58
C LEU A 113 39.51 -43.58 -95.52
N LEU A 114 39.75 -44.30 -94.43
CA LEU A 114 40.86 -44.07 -93.51
C LEU A 114 41.62 -45.39 -93.38
N LEU A 115 42.88 -45.39 -93.83
CA LEU A 115 43.76 -46.55 -93.75
C LEU A 115 45.06 -46.13 -93.07
N SER A 116 45.41 -46.82 -91.99
CA SER A 116 46.68 -46.67 -91.27
C SER A 116 47.44 -48.00 -91.34
N ALA A 117 48.71 -47.97 -91.75
CA ALA A 117 49.53 -49.16 -91.91
C ALA A 117 51.00 -48.90 -91.55
N ASP A 118 51.64 -49.91 -90.96
CA ASP A 118 53.09 -49.96 -90.75
C ASP A 118 53.75 -50.64 -91.96
N ILE A 119 54.62 -49.91 -92.67
CA ILE A 119 55.32 -50.37 -93.87
C ILE A 119 56.80 -50.56 -93.52
N GLN A 120 57.34 -51.75 -93.81
CA GLN A 120 58.74 -52.10 -93.52
C GLN A 120 59.56 -52.22 -94.82
N PHE A 121 60.72 -51.57 -94.84
CA PHE A 121 61.63 -51.52 -95.98
C PHE A 121 62.69 -52.62 -95.90
N ALA A 122 62.74 -53.49 -96.90
CA ALA A 122 63.60 -54.67 -96.84
C ALA A 122 65.12 -54.39 -97.00
N THR A 123 65.53 -53.25 -97.58
CA THR A 123 66.94 -52.97 -97.95
C THR A 123 67.34 -51.48 -97.96
N ILE A 124 66.60 -50.58 -97.30
CA ILE A 124 66.94 -49.14 -97.16
C ILE A 124 66.57 -48.64 -95.76
N ASP A 125 67.25 -47.58 -95.30
CA ASP A 125 66.93 -46.87 -94.05
C ASP A 125 65.74 -45.92 -94.26
N ALA A 126 64.71 -46.06 -93.44
CA ALA A 126 63.50 -45.23 -93.46
C ALA A 126 63.80 -43.74 -93.15
N ALA A 127 64.89 -43.44 -92.43
CA ALA A 127 65.31 -42.08 -92.10
C ALA A 127 65.64 -41.21 -93.32
N ALA A 128 65.87 -41.81 -94.50
CA ALA A 128 66.05 -41.08 -95.76
C ALA A 128 64.74 -40.52 -96.36
N LEU A 129 63.57 -40.87 -95.79
CA LEU A 129 62.26 -40.43 -96.25
C LEU A 129 61.63 -39.43 -95.28
N THR A 130 61.02 -38.39 -95.85
CA THR A 130 60.25 -37.38 -95.12
C THR A 130 58.78 -37.35 -95.55
N PHE A 131 57.91 -36.94 -94.63
CA PHE A 131 56.46 -36.89 -94.79
C PHE A 131 55.91 -35.52 -94.31
N GLY A 132 54.70 -35.16 -94.73
CA GLY A 132 54.05 -33.90 -94.35
C GLY A 132 53.55 -33.86 -92.89
N ASP A 133 53.34 -32.65 -92.37
CA ASP A 133 52.94 -32.37 -90.98
C ASP A 133 51.51 -32.83 -90.65
N ALA A 134 51.26 -33.21 -89.39
CA ALA A 134 50.16 -34.07 -88.97
C ALA A 134 49.25 -33.44 -87.88
N SER A 135 48.79 -32.21 -88.10
CA SER A 135 47.94 -31.49 -87.14
C SER A 135 46.45 -31.48 -87.52
N PHE A 136 45.62 -32.16 -86.72
CA PHE A 136 44.18 -31.91 -86.60
C PHE A 136 43.95 -31.15 -85.28
N LEU A 137 43.58 -29.87 -85.37
CA LEU A 137 43.41 -28.98 -84.21
C LEU A 137 42.14 -29.31 -83.39
N ASN A 138 42.32 -29.67 -82.12
CA ASN A 138 41.25 -29.75 -81.12
C ASN A 138 41.41 -28.59 -80.09
N PRO A 139 40.45 -27.67 -79.93
CA PRO A 139 40.58 -26.50 -79.06
C PRO A 139 40.24 -26.77 -77.57
N PRO A 140 40.64 -25.86 -76.64
CA PRO A 140 40.21 -25.90 -75.23
C PRO A 140 38.71 -25.63 -75.06
N ALA A 141 38.11 -26.16 -73.99
CA ALA A 141 36.71 -25.92 -73.67
C ALA A 141 36.47 -24.49 -73.12
N THR A 142 35.32 -23.92 -73.45
CA THR A 142 34.79 -22.70 -72.81
C THR A 142 33.32 -22.90 -72.44
N THR A 143 32.68 -21.90 -71.86
CA THR A 143 31.21 -21.89 -71.62
C THR A 143 30.39 -21.91 -72.92
N GLU A 144 31.01 -21.70 -74.08
CA GLU A 144 30.36 -21.57 -75.39
C GLU A 144 30.89 -22.56 -76.44
N VAL A 145 32.10 -23.12 -76.25
CA VAL A 145 32.79 -23.98 -77.22
C VAL A 145 33.17 -25.32 -76.58
N GLN A 146 32.80 -26.42 -77.25
CA GLN A 146 33.21 -27.77 -76.86
C GLN A 146 34.72 -27.97 -77.08
N GLY A 147 35.40 -28.53 -76.08
CA GLY A 147 36.84 -28.78 -76.10
C GLY A 147 37.28 -29.60 -74.87
N VAL A 148 38.56 -29.50 -74.50
CA VAL A 148 39.12 -30.19 -73.32
C VAL A 148 39.21 -29.24 -72.11
N ILE A 149 38.90 -29.73 -70.90
CA ILE A 149 38.97 -29.02 -69.61
C ILE A 149 39.66 -29.87 -68.53
N GLU A 150 40.32 -29.22 -67.56
CA GLU A 150 41.02 -29.86 -66.44
C GLU A 150 40.09 -30.04 -65.20
N LEU A 151 40.36 -31.06 -64.37
CA LEU A 151 39.63 -31.34 -63.13
C LEU A 151 40.30 -30.70 -61.92
N ALA A 152 39.51 -30.10 -61.03
CA ALA A 152 40.00 -29.45 -59.81
C ALA A 152 40.41 -30.46 -58.72
N THR A 153 41.47 -30.14 -57.99
CA THR A 153 41.92 -30.89 -56.80
C THR A 153 41.10 -30.51 -55.55
N GLN A 154 41.18 -31.32 -54.49
CA GLN A 154 40.49 -31.01 -53.22
C GLN A 154 40.91 -29.66 -52.63
N ALA A 155 42.20 -29.28 -52.73
CA ALA A 155 42.69 -28.01 -52.21
C ALA A 155 42.10 -26.80 -52.96
N GLU A 156 41.89 -26.93 -54.27
CA GLU A 156 41.28 -25.89 -55.10
C GLU A 156 39.77 -25.76 -54.82
N VAL A 157 39.08 -26.89 -54.63
CA VAL A 157 37.68 -26.89 -54.15
C VAL A 157 37.56 -26.33 -52.73
N ASP A 158 38.58 -26.55 -51.89
CA ASP A 158 38.57 -26.07 -50.51
C ASP A 158 38.79 -24.56 -50.40
N ALA A 159 39.58 -23.99 -51.32
CA ALA A 159 39.83 -22.56 -51.47
C ALA A 159 38.71 -21.83 -52.22
N GLY A 160 38.12 -22.44 -53.26
CA GLY A 160 36.99 -21.90 -54.01
C GLY A 160 37.30 -20.68 -54.89
N LEU A 161 38.55 -20.57 -55.37
CA LEU A 161 39.04 -19.41 -56.15
C LEU A 161 39.24 -19.68 -57.65
N ASP A 162 39.16 -20.94 -58.08
CA ASP A 162 39.38 -21.35 -59.47
C ASP A 162 38.06 -21.35 -60.27
N ALA A 163 38.08 -20.72 -61.45
CA ALA A 163 36.95 -20.62 -62.37
C ALA A 163 37.16 -21.39 -63.70
N VAL A 164 38.30 -22.07 -63.87
CA VAL A 164 38.73 -22.69 -65.14
C VAL A 164 38.72 -24.22 -65.11
N ARG A 165 38.50 -24.82 -63.93
CA ARG A 165 38.47 -26.28 -63.71
C ARG A 165 37.12 -26.79 -63.27
N ALA A 166 36.82 -28.04 -63.62
CA ALA A 166 35.57 -28.71 -63.23
C ALA A 166 35.73 -29.49 -61.91
N VAL A 167 34.72 -29.41 -61.02
CA VAL A 167 34.69 -30.15 -59.75
C VAL A 167 34.09 -31.54 -59.91
N THR A 168 34.53 -32.50 -59.10
CA THR A 168 33.95 -33.86 -59.06
C THR A 168 32.98 -34.03 -57.88
N PRO A 169 32.02 -34.98 -57.94
CA PRO A 169 31.15 -35.30 -56.80
C PRO A 169 31.93 -35.68 -55.53
N ALA A 170 33.07 -36.35 -55.68
CA ALA A 170 33.94 -36.74 -54.57
C ALA A 170 34.57 -35.53 -53.88
N THR A 171 35.06 -34.55 -54.65
CA THR A 171 35.70 -33.33 -54.10
C THR A 171 34.69 -32.35 -53.48
N LEU A 172 33.44 -32.36 -53.97
CA LEU A 172 32.37 -31.46 -53.50
C LEU A 172 31.74 -31.92 -52.17
N LYS A 173 31.59 -33.24 -51.96
CA LYS A 173 30.83 -33.79 -50.82
C LYS A 173 31.29 -33.26 -49.44
N PRO A 174 32.59 -33.21 -49.10
CA PRO A 174 33.03 -32.78 -47.76
C PRO A 174 32.59 -31.36 -47.39
N LYS A 175 32.57 -30.44 -48.37
CA LYS A 175 32.10 -29.05 -48.17
C LYS A 175 30.59 -28.95 -47.99
N LEU A 176 29.82 -29.82 -48.65
CA LEU A 176 28.37 -29.87 -48.50
C LEU A 176 27.96 -30.38 -47.11
N ASP A 177 28.59 -31.47 -46.66
CA ASP A 177 28.32 -32.06 -45.34
C ASP A 177 28.58 -31.06 -44.20
N ALA A 178 29.67 -30.27 -44.30
CA ALA A 178 30.04 -29.24 -43.32
C ALA A 178 29.07 -28.05 -43.24
N LYS A 179 28.22 -27.84 -44.27
CA LYS A 179 27.21 -26.75 -44.31
C LYS A 179 25.83 -27.20 -43.84
N ALA A 180 25.54 -28.50 -43.85
CA ALA A 180 24.19 -29.05 -43.65
C ALA A 180 23.90 -29.54 -42.22
N SER A 181 24.92 -29.96 -41.45
CA SER A 181 24.72 -30.44 -40.08
C SER A 181 24.63 -29.30 -39.06
N LEU A 182 23.41 -28.83 -38.77
CA LEU A 182 23.13 -27.85 -37.70
C LEU A 182 22.92 -28.49 -36.31
N SER A 183 23.08 -29.82 -36.19
CA SER A 183 22.96 -30.52 -34.91
C SER A 183 24.11 -30.12 -33.97
N GLY A 184 23.79 -29.40 -32.89
CA GLY A 184 24.77 -28.95 -31.88
C GLY A 184 25.55 -27.68 -32.24
N ALA A 185 25.08 -26.86 -33.19
CA ALA A 185 25.75 -25.60 -33.54
C ALA A 185 25.67 -24.56 -32.39
N ASN A 186 26.82 -24.06 -31.95
CA ASN A 186 26.91 -22.89 -31.05
C ASN A 186 26.76 -21.60 -31.87
N PHE A 187 25.60 -20.95 -31.78
CA PHE A 187 25.37 -19.65 -32.39
C PHE A 187 25.93 -18.53 -31.49
N THR A 188 26.94 -17.81 -31.98
CA THR A 188 27.63 -16.71 -31.27
C THR A 188 27.21 -15.31 -31.75
N GLY A 189 26.16 -15.21 -32.57
CA GLY A 189 25.62 -13.97 -33.10
C GLY A 189 24.08 -13.94 -33.09
N PRO A 190 23.45 -12.87 -33.59
CA PRO A 190 22.00 -12.71 -33.56
C PRO A 190 21.28 -13.83 -34.34
N VAL A 191 20.44 -14.60 -33.65
CA VAL A 191 19.55 -15.60 -34.27
C VAL A 191 18.16 -15.00 -34.41
N SER A 192 17.66 -14.87 -35.64
CA SER A 192 16.29 -14.46 -35.93
C SER A 192 15.48 -15.62 -36.49
N THR A 193 14.29 -15.86 -35.94
CA THR A 193 13.33 -16.87 -36.43
C THR A 193 12.01 -16.19 -36.81
N THR A 194 11.43 -16.55 -37.95
CA THR A 194 10.20 -15.90 -38.46
C THR A 194 8.95 -16.24 -37.65
N ASP A 195 8.92 -17.42 -37.02
CA ASP A 195 7.74 -17.94 -36.29
C ASP A 195 7.96 -18.02 -34.78
N ALA A 196 8.47 -19.14 -34.26
CA ALA A 196 8.62 -19.40 -32.83
C ALA A 196 9.91 -20.17 -32.51
N PHE A 197 10.75 -19.57 -31.67
CA PHE A 197 11.90 -20.24 -31.07
C PHE A 197 11.43 -21.28 -30.04
N ARG A 198 11.36 -22.56 -30.46
CA ARG A 198 11.03 -23.68 -29.59
C ARG A 198 12.30 -24.33 -29.08
N LEU A 199 12.54 -24.30 -27.77
CA LEU A 199 13.52 -25.20 -27.16
C LEU A 199 12.88 -26.60 -27.06
N ALA A 200 13.02 -27.35 -28.14
CA ALA A 200 12.63 -28.75 -28.17
C ALA A 200 13.59 -29.55 -27.29
N SER A 201 13.08 -30.07 -26.18
CA SER A 201 13.76 -31.14 -25.47
C SER A 201 13.44 -32.48 -26.12
N ALA A 202 14.28 -33.49 -25.90
CA ALA A 202 14.00 -34.84 -26.40
C ALA A 202 12.64 -35.35 -25.86
N PRO A 203 11.90 -36.20 -26.60
CA PRO A 203 10.65 -36.77 -26.14
C PRO A 203 10.85 -37.51 -24.81
N GLY A 204 10.38 -36.91 -23.71
CA GLY A 204 10.52 -37.45 -22.35
C GLY A 204 11.31 -36.59 -21.34
N GLY A 205 11.96 -35.48 -21.70
CA GLY A 205 12.67 -34.70 -20.66
C GLY A 205 13.21 -33.31 -20.99
N THR A 206 12.78 -32.32 -20.18
CA THR A 206 13.33 -30.96 -19.90
C THR A 206 13.32 -29.89 -20.99
N GLY A 207 12.14 -29.39 -21.33
CA GLY A 207 11.93 -28.15 -22.10
C GLY A 207 12.27 -26.88 -21.30
N SER A 208 13.55 -26.62 -21.09
CA SER A 208 14.07 -25.54 -20.25
C SER A 208 14.98 -24.58 -21.03
N ALA A 209 14.81 -23.28 -20.84
CA ALA A 209 15.67 -22.22 -21.37
C ALA A 209 16.18 -21.32 -20.23
N LEU A 210 17.46 -20.97 -20.23
CA LEU A 210 18.08 -20.07 -19.25
C LEU A 210 19.07 -19.13 -19.96
N GLY A 211 19.16 -17.88 -19.50
CA GLY A 211 20.12 -16.89 -19.98
C GLY A 211 20.51 -15.92 -18.86
N PRO A 212 21.77 -15.44 -18.80
CA PRO A 212 22.22 -14.56 -17.73
C PRO A 212 21.73 -13.10 -17.90
N GLY A 213 21.57 -12.39 -16.77
CA GLY A 213 21.33 -10.95 -16.75
C GLY A 213 22.62 -10.13 -16.97
N ASN A 214 22.47 -8.91 -17.47
CA ASN A 214 23.54 -8.12 -18.10
C ASN A 214 24.72 -7.65 -17.23
N GLY A 215 24.73 -7.91 -15.92
CA GLY A 215 25.91 -7.67 -15.07
C GLY A 215 26.38 -6.22 -14.96
N ASP A 216 25.51 -5.22 -15.20
CA ASP A 216 25.77 -3.88 -14.69
C ASP A 216 25.47 -3.84 -13.19
N ASN A 217 26.22 -3.01 -12.45
CA ASN A 217 26.24 -3.06 -10.99
C ASN A 217 25.06 -2.28 -10.37
N ALA A 218 23.87 -2.44 -10.95
CA ALA A 218 22.60 -1.88 -10.51
C ALA A 218 21.72 -3.01 -9.95
N SER A 219 21.92 -3.35 -8.67
CA SER A 219 20.89 -3.98 -7.86
C SER A 219 19.75 -2.95 -7.69
N ASN A 220 18.70 -3.03 -8.50
CA ASN A 220 17.67 -4.07 -8.45
C ASN A 220 17.23 -4.62 -9.82
N THR A 221 18.02 -4.41 -10.88
CA THR A 221 17.62 -4.72 -12.27
C THR A 221 18.21 -6.01 -12.85
N ILE A 222 18.84 -6.85 -12.04
CA ILE A 222 19.32 -8.19 -12.43
C ILE A 222 18.28 -9.27 -12.05
N ASN A 223 17.23 -9.40 -12.87
CA ASN A 223 16.39 -10.60 -12.82
C ASN A 223 17.11 -11.73 -13.56
N ASN A 224 17.35 -12.87 -12.90
CA ASN A 224 17.99 -14.03 -13.53
C ASN A 224 17.16 -14.63 -14.69
N VAL A 225 15.86 -14.33 -14.74
CA VAL A 225 14.97 -14.56 -15.89
C VAL A 225 13.96 -13.42 -15.95
N ALA A 226 13.76 -12.81 -17.13
CA ALA A 226 12.72 -11.80 -17.36
C ALA A 226 11.63 -12.34 -18.29
N LEU A 227 10.37 -12.36 -17.81
CA LEU A 227 9.21 -12.80 -18.57
C LEU A 227 8.31 -11.58 -18.85
N ARG A 228 7.91 -11.36 -20.12
CA ARG A 228 7.05 -10.25 -20.55
C ARG A 228 6.07 -10.71 -21.63
N SER A 229 4.82 -10.26 -21.58
CA SER A 229 3.76 -10.60 -22.55
C SER A 229 2.71 -9.50 -22.63
N TRP A 230 2.26 -9.18 -23.85
CA TRP A 230 1.15 -8.25 -24.11
C TRP A 230 -0.23 -8.86 -23.77
N PHE A 231 -0.27 -10.18 -23.55
CA PHE A 231 -1.48 -10.95 -23.25
C PHE A 231 -1.50 -11.54 -21.82
N GLY A 232 -0.53 -11.17 -20.98
CA GLY A 232 -0.33 -11.74 -19.64
C GLY A 232 0.58 -12.99 -19.65
N ILE A 233 1.05 -13.38 -18.47
CA ILE A 233 1.96 -14.53 -18.26
C ILE A 233 1.25 -15.53 -17.36
N GLY A 234 0.92 -16.71 -17.90
CA GLY A 234 0.20 -17.75 -17.17
C GLY A 234 1.16 -18.78 -16.56
N PHE A 235 1.18 -18.88 -15.23
CA PHE A 235 1.74 -20.03 -14.53
C PHE A 235 0.65 -21.10 -14.36
N GLY A 236 0.73 -22.18 -15.12
CA GLY A 236 -0.16 -23.33 -15.01
C GLY A 236 0.58 -24.63 -15.31
N PRO A 237 0.37 -25.71 -14.54
CA PRO A 237 1.01 -27.00 -14.80
C PRO A 237 0.44 -27.67 -16.05
N THR A 238 1.32 -28.33 -16.82
CA THR A 238 1.00 -28.86 -18.16
C THR A 238 0.91 -30.40 -18.25
N ILE A 239 0.85 -31.10 -17.11
CA ILE A 239 0.77 -32.56 -17.06
C ILE A 239 -0.69 -33.01 -16.95
N ASP A 240 -1.21 -33.67 -17.99
CA ASP A 240 -2.44 -34.46 -17.88
C ASP A 240 -2.19 -35.69 -16.99
N GLY A 241 -3.13 -35.96 -16.07
CA GLY A 241 -3.15 -37.20 -15.27
C GLY A 241 -2.63 -37.12 -13.83
N MET A 242 -2.27 -35.95 -13.29
CA MET A 242 -1.99 -35.80 -11.86
C MET A 242 -3.25 -35.44 -11.03
N PRO A 243 -3.31 -35.77 -9.72
CA PRO A 243 -4.55 -35.66 -8.93
C PRO A 243 -5.00 -34.23 -8.55
N VAL A 244 -4.28 -33.19 -8.97
CA VAL A 244 -4.50 -31.81 -8.51
C VAL A 244 -5.31 -31.04 -9.56
N PRO A 245 -6.54 -30.56 -9.27
CA PRO A 245 -7.33 -29.79 -10.22
C PRO A 245 -6.64 -28.50 -10.65
N LYS A 246 -6.95 -28.06 -11.89
CA LYS A 246 -6.42 -26.86 -12.58
C LYS A 246 -6.65 -25.50 -11.88
N ALA A 247 -7.18 -25.51 -10.65
CA ALA A 247 -7.76 -24.34 -9.98
C ALA A 247 -7.16 -23.98 -8.60
N GLU A 248 -6.30 -24.82 -8.01
CA GLU A 248 -6.02 -24.70 -6.56
C GLU A 248 -4.80 -23.84 -6.17
N PHE A 249 -3.69 -23.85 -6.92
CA PHE A 249 -2.50 -23.05 -6.58
C PHE A 249 -1.92 -22.33 -7.80
N SER A 250 -2.20 -21.03 -7.90
CA SER A 250 -1.64 -20.15 -8.93
C SER A 250 -1.19 -18.82 -8.33
N HIS A 251 -0.02 -18.37 -8.75
CA HIS A 251 0.42 -16.98 -8.68
C HIS A 251 0.47 -16.46 -10.11
N TRP A 252 -0.12 -15.30 -10.38
CA TRP A 252 -0.15 -14.70 -11.72
C TRP A 252 0.06 -13.19 -11.67
N PHE A 253 0.59 -12.64 -12.76
CA PHE A 253 0.75 -11.20 -13.00
C PHE A 253 0.01 -10.81 -14.29
N ASP A 254 -0.97 -9.91 -14.21
CA ASP A 254 -1.63 -9.31 -15.36
C ASP A 254 -0.90 -8.01 -15.74
N THR A 255 -0.15 -8.08 -16.83
CA THR A 255 0.64 -6.98 -17.38
C THR A 255 -0.19 -5.85 -17.99
N ARG A 256 -1.51 -6.03 -18.18
CA ARG A 256 -2.40 -5.00 -18.73
C ARG A 256 -3.09 -4.17 -17.66
N THR A 257 -3.53 -4.81 -16.58
CA THR A 257 -4.22 -4.13 -15.46
C THR A 257 -3.29 -3.83 -14.29
N GLY A 258 -2.06 -4.37 -14.29
CA GLY A 258 -1.10 -4.25 -13.19
C GLY A 258 -1.41 -5.14 -11.98
N ASN A 259 -2.47 -5.95 -12.04
CA ASN A 259 -2.91 -6.80 -10.95
C ASN A 259 -1.99 -8.03 -10.77
N THR A 260 -1.79 -8.46 -9.53
CA THR A 260 -1.18 -9.74 -9.17
C THR A 260 -2.15 -10.52 -8.30
N GLY A 261 -2.24 -11.84 -8.50
CA GLY A 261 -3.15 -12.69 -7.73
C GLY A 261 -2.45 -13.95 -7.23
N PHE A 262 -2.81 -14.36 -6.01
CA PHE A 262 -2.26 -15.53 -5.32
C PHE A 262 -3.40 -16.42 -4.83
N ARG A 263 -3.30 -17.74 -5.03
CA ARG A 263 -4.12 -18.75 -4.34
C ARG A 263 -3.26 -19.45 -3.28
N GLY A 264 -3.30 -18.92 -2.06
CA GLY A 264 -2.49 -19.36 -0.92
C GLY A 264 -2.20 -18.20 0.04
N THR A 265 -1.41 -18.45 1.08
CA THR A 265 -0.91 -17.40 1.98
C THR A 265 0.20 -16.62 1.29
N LEU A 266 0.12 -15.29 1.28
CA LEU A 266 1.23 -14.42 0.93
C LEU A 266 2.01 -14.07 2.21
N ASP A 267 3.19 -14.65 2.38
CA ASP A 267 4.12 -14.27 3.45
C ASP A 267 5.01 -13.11 2.96
N VAL A 268 5.11 -12.05 3.77
CA VAL A 268 5.85 -10.83 3.45
C VAL A 268 6.76 -10.50 4.63
N GLY A 269 8.07 -10.69 4.47
CA GLY A 269 9.07 -10.41 5.52
C GLY A 269 9.29 -8.91 5.83
N GLY A 270 8.34 -8.04 5.52
CA GLY A 270 8.46 -6.58 5.62
C GLY A 270 7.11 -5.87 5.63
N LEU A 271 7.14 -4.54 5.61
CA LEU A 271 5.92 -3.71 5.70
C LEU A 271 5.06 -3.84 4.44
N ILE A 272 3.76 -4.08 4.63
CA ILE A 272 2.75 -4.03 3.58
C ILE A 272 2.13 -2.63 3.56
N THR A 273 2.11 -1.99 2.39
CA THR A 273 1.34 -0.76 2.14
C THR A 273 0.11 -1.09 1.29
N ALA A 274 -1.02 -0.43 1.59
CA ALA A 274 -2.29 -0.62 0.91
C ALA A 274 -3.03 0.71 0.80
N LEU A 275 -4.02 0.80 -0.08
CA LEU A 275 -4.93 1.95 -0.15
C LEU A 275 -5.84 1.95 1.08
N THR A 276 -5.93 3.09 1.77
CA THR A 276 -6.86 3.29 2.89
C THR A 276 -8.30 3.07 2.42
N PRO A 277 -9.05 2.11 2.99
CA PRO A 277 -10.45 1.90 2.63
C PRO A 277 -11.33 3.12 3.00
N PRO A 278 -12.52 3.28 2.40
CA PRO A 278 -13.49 4.26 2.85
C PRO A 278 -13.94 4.03 4.30
N THR A 279 -14.37 5.11 4.97
CA THR A 279 -15.00 5.02 6.30
C THR A 279 -16.25 4.14 6.24
N GLY A 280 -16.38 3.19 7.16
CA GLY A 280 -17.51 2.24 7.20
C GLY A 280 -17.39 1.04 6.25
N ASP A 281 -16.26 0.87 5.54
CA ASP A 281 -15.98 -0.35 4.76
C ASP A 281 -15.82 -1.56 5.71
N VAL A 282 -16.70 -2.56 5.57
CA VAL A 282 -16.70 -3.81 6.37
C VAL A 282 -16.22 -5.02 5.56
N SER A 283 -15.52 -4.80 4.44
CA SER A 283 -14.97 -5.86 3.60
C SER A 283 -13.71 -6.50 4.20
N LYS A 284 -13.28 -7.63 3.61
CA LYS A 284 -12.08 -8.38 4.02
C LYS A 284 -10.77 -7.78 3.46
N LYS A 285 -10.73 -6.48 3.15
CA LYS A 285 -9.52 -5.78 2.72
C LYS A 285 -8.53 -5.68 3.88
N VAL A 286 -7.24 -5.55 3.57
CA VAL A 286 -6.23 -5.20 4.57
C VAL A 286 -6.52 -3.77 5.07
N PRO A 287 -6.77 -3.55 6.36
CA PRO A 287 -7.01 -2.21 6.89
C PRO A 287 -5.67 -1.48 7.03
N THR A 288 -5.61 -0.21 6.62
CA THR A 288 -4.42 0.62 6.85
C THR A 288 -4.42 1.15 8.29
N THR A 289 -3.23 1.52 8.80
CA THR A 289 -3.11 2.16 10.12
C THR A 289 -3.98 3.42 10.22
N GLU A 290 -4.07 4.21 9.14
CA GLU A 290 -4.96 5.36 9.02
C GLU A 290 -6.44 4.97 9.22
N TRP A 291 -6.90 3.92 8.53
CA TRP A 291 -8.28 3.43 8.68
C TRP A 291 -8.59 2.94 10.09
N VAL A 292 -7.67 2.16 10.69
CA VAL A 292 -7.84 1.62 12.04
C VAL A 292 -7.88 2.74 13.09
N ILE A 293 -6.97 3.72 12.99
CA ILE A 293 -6.97 4.89 13.88
C ILE A 293 -8.26 5.69 13.70
N ALA A 294 -8.70 5.95 12.46
CA ALA A 294 -9.94 6.66 12.20
C ALA A 294 -11.16 5.93 12.79
N ALA A 295 -11.29 4.61 12.56
CA ALA A 295 -12.39 3.80 13.07
C ALA A 295 -12.44 3.77 14.62
N ILE A 296 -11.29 3.53 15.28
CA ILE A 296 -11.20 3.47 16.75
C ILE A 296 -11.40 4.86 17.37
N ALA A 297 -10.77 5.90 16.82
CA ALA A 297 -10.91 7.26 17.33
C ALA A 297 -12.38 7.69 17.28
N THR A 298 -13.01 7.61 16.10
CA THR A 298 -14.39 8.06 15.86
C THR A 298 -15.39 7.38 16.81
N ALA A 299 -15.23 6.09 17.10
CA ALA A 299 -16.08 5.36 18.04
C ALA A 299 -15.97 5.85 19.51
N SER A 300 -14.91 6.58 19.85
CA SER A 300 -14.63 7.09 21.20
C SER A 300 -14.85 8.61 21.35
N ILE A 301 -14.96 9.37 20.26
CA ILE A 301 -15.18 10.83 20.30
C ILE A 301 -16.42 11.16 21.12
N GLY A 302 -16.33 12.22 21.92
CA GLY A 302 -17.44 12.67 22.76
C GLY A 302 -17.60 11.90 24.08
N THR A 303 -16.89 10.78 24.26
CA THR A 303 -16.89 10.05 25.54
C THR A 303 -16.35 10.94 26.65
N ILE A 304 -17.16 11.10 27.71
CA ILE A 304 -16.79 11.82 28.93
C ILE A 304 -16.14 10.83 29.91
N VAL A 305 -15.01 11.23 30.48
CA VAL A 305 -14.28 10.48 31.51
C VAL A 305 -13.97 11.37 32.71
N PHE A 306 -13.94 10.76 33.89
CA PHE A 306 -13.53 11.38 35.15
C PHE A 306 -12.26 10.69 35.64
N GLU A 307 -11.16 11.44 35.80
CA GLU A 307 -9.88 10.88 36.25
C GLU A 307 -9.30 11.63 37.45
N PRO A 308 -8.57 10.96 38.37
CA PRO A 308 -7.88 11.62 39.49
C PRO A 308 -6.60 12.30 38.98
N ARG A 309 -6.76 13.41 38.25
CA ARG A 309 -5.69 14.10 37.52
C ARG A 309 -5.80 15.62 37.61
N THR A 310 -4.66 16.30 37.55
CA THR A 310 -4.56 17.77 37.43
C THR A 310 -4.35 18.24 35.99
N THR A 311 -3.74 17.38 35.16
CA THR A 311 -3.45 17.61 33.73
C THR A 311 -4.38 16.78 32.83
N VAL A 312 -4.68 17.31 31.64
CA VAL A 312 -5.54 16.62 30.67
C VAL A 312 -4.87 15.34 30.15
N ARG A 313 -5.66 14.28 29.90
CA ARG A 313 -5.18 13.06 29.24
C ARG A 313 -4.87 13.38 27.76
N ALA A 314 -3.79 12.81 27.24
CA ALA A 314 -3.50 12.88 25.81
C ALA A 314 -4.71 12.32 25.02
N GLY A 315 -5.17 13.07 24.02
CA GLY A 315 -6.37 12.71 23.27
C GLY A 315 -7.70 13.27 23.84
N PHE A 316 -7.67 14.09 24.89
CA PHE A 316 -8.85 14.66 25.54
C PHE A 316 -8.77 16.19 25.69
N LEU A 317 -9.92 16.82 25.94
CA LEU A 317 -10.07 18.21 26.36
C LEU A 317 -10.76 18.30 27.72
N LYS A 318 -10.54 19.38 28.48
CA LYS A 318 -11.25 19.63 29.75
C LYS A 318 -12.69 20.05 29.47
N LEU A 319 -13.64 19.59 30.29
CA LEU A 319 -15.03 20.07 30.27
C LEU A 319 -15.17 21.29 31.19
N ASN A 320 -14.61 22.40 30.72
CA ASN A 320 -14.44 23.65 31.44
C ASN A 320 -14.97 24.88 30.65
N GLY A 321 -15.98 24.68 29.80
CA GLY A 321 -16.60 25.78 29.05
C GLY A 321 -15.68 26.44 28.00
N THR A 322 -14.54 25.86 27.64
CA THR A 322 -13.59 26.46 26.69
C THR A 322 -14.17 26.50 25.27
N VAL A 323 -13.94 27.60 24.56
CA VAL A 323 -14.20 27.72 23.12
C VAL A 323 -13.02 27.16 22.34
N VAL A 324 -13.31 26.28 21.37
CA VAL A 324 -12.32 25.63 20.51
C VAL A 324 -12.69 25.77 19.03
N ARG A 325 -11.73 25.64 18.12
CA ARG A 325 -11.96 25.79 16.67
C ARG A 325 -12.50 24.49 16.07
N ARG A 326 -13.50 24.58 15.20
CA ARG A 326 -14.08 23.44 14.46
C ARG A 326 -13.05 22.72 13.59
N ALA A 327 -12.10 23.47 13.02
CA ALA A 327 -11.03 22.94 12.17
C ALA A 327 -9.98 22.12 12.92
N ASP A 328 -9.72 22.44 14.21
CA ASP A 328 -8.78 21.67 15.04
C ASP A 328 -9.42 20.38 15.58
N TYR A 329 -10.76 20.36 15.68
CA TYR A 329 -11.54 19.29 16.32
C TYR A 329 -12.75 18.86 15.47
N PRO A 330 -12.59 18.49 14.18
CA PRO A 330 -13.69 18.27 13.26
C PRO A 330 -14.60 17.10 13.68
N ALA A 331 -14.02 16.02 14.22
CA ALA A 331 -14.78 14.88 14.70
C ALA A 331 -15.60 15.20 15.97
N LEU A 332 -15.03 15.96 16.92
CA LEU A 332 -15.76 16.41 18.11
C LEU A 332 -16.85 17.43 17.77
N TRP A 333 -16.64 18.26 16.75
CA TRP A 333 -17.68 19.14 16.22
C TRP A 333 -18.82 18.35 15.53
N ALA A 334 -18.51 17.29 14.79
CA ALA A 334 -19.51 16.38 14.25
C ALA A 334 -20.32 15.69 15.37
N TYR A 335 -19.64 15.21 16.43
CA TYR A 335 -20.31 14.67 17.62
C TYR A 335 -21.20 15.71 18.31
N ALA A 336 -20.73 16.94 18.52
CA ALA A 336 -21.51 18.01 19.16
C ALA A 336 -22.82 18.26 18.40
N GLN A 337 -22.77 18.39 17.06
CA GLN A 337 -23.95 18.55 16.21
C GLN A 337 -24.92 17.35 16.29
N ALA A 338 -24.40 16.13 16.35
CA ALA A 338 -25.21 14.91 16.45
C ALA A 338 -25.75 14.63 17.86
N SER A 339 -25.20 15.24 18.90
CA SER A 339 -25.46 14.90 20.31
C SER A 339 -26.87 15.22 20.82
N GLY A 340 -27.64 16.06 20.11
CA GLY A 340 -28.88 16.65 20.63
C GLY A 340 -28.69 17.70 21.75
N ALA A 341 -27.46 17.89 22.23
CA ALA A 341 -27.09 18.80 23.31
C ALA A 341 -26.21 19.97 22.81
N LEU A 342 -26.49 20.48 21.61
CA LEU A 342 -25.86 21.67 21.03
C LEU A 342 -26.87 22.82 21.02
N VAL A 343 -26.52 23.93 21.67
CA VAL A 343 -27.38 25.12 21.78
C VAL A 343 -26.71 26.37 21.20
N ALA A 344 -27.48 27.45 21.00
CA ALA A 344 -26.90 28.76 20.66
C ALA A 344 -26.08 29.33 21.83
N GLU A 345 -25.09 30.17 21.56
CA GLU A 345 -24.22 30.77 22.60
C GLU A 345 -25.00 31.55 23.66
N SER A 346 -26.04 32.28 23.25
CA SER A 346 -26.96 32.97 24.17
C SER A 346 -27.71 32.00 25.11
N ALA A 347 -28.12 30.84 24.60
CA ALA A 347 -28.76 29.79 25.39
C ALA A 347 -27.75 29.11 26.33
N TRP A 348 -26.51 28.87 25.87
CA TRP A 348 -25.43 28.32 26.70
C TRP A 348 -25.17 29.21 27.93
N THR A 349 -25.03 30.52 27.72
CA THR A 349 -24.89 31.50 28.82
C THR A 349 -26.11 31.59 29.73
N SER A 350 -27.28 31.12 29.27
CA SER A 350 -28.54 31.07 30.02
C SER A 350 -28.72 29.72 30.73
N ASN A 351 -27.74 29.35 31.57
CA ASN A 351 -27.76 28.13 32.41
C ASN A 351 -27.83 26.79 31.64
N ASN A 352 -27.36 26.71 30.38
CA ASN A 352 -27.24 25.45 29.63
C ASN A 352 -25.78 24.97 29.56
N TRP A 353 -25.07 25.05 30.69
CA TRP A 353 -23.63 24.82 30.78
C TRP A 353 -23.20 23.40 30.42
N GLY A 354 -24.06 22.40 30.63
CA GLY A 354 -23.83 21.00 30.25
C GLY A 354 -23.97 20.72 28.75
N CYS A 355 -24.42 21.70 27.95
CA CYS A 355 -24.49 21.60 26.49
C CYS A 355 -23.17 22.04 25.82
N PHE A 356 -22.99 21.63 24.57
CA PHE A 356 -22.12 22.34 23.64
C PHE A 356 -22.77 23.64 23.19
N SER A 357 -21.96 24.59 22.71
CA SER A 357 -22.47 25.80 22.05
C SER A 357 -21.97 25.94 20.61
N THR A 358 -22.77 26.57 19.75
CA THR A 358 -22.38 26.98 18.40
C THR A 358 -21.21 27.98 18.36
N GLY A 359 -20.81 28.58 19.49
CA GLY A 359 -19.73 29.57 19.57
C GLY A 359 -20.03 30.83 18.75
N ASP A 360 -19.04 31.31 18.01
CA ASP A 360 -19.15 32.39 17.00
C ASP A 360 -20.14 32.09 15.84
N GLY A 361 -20.71 30.88 15.78
CA GLY A 361 -21.60 30.43 14.71
C GLY A 361 -20.88 29.89 13.47
N ALA A 362 -19.61 30.25 13.27
CA ALA A 362 -18.86 29.97 12.04
C ALA A 362 -17.65 29.04 12.24
N THR A 363 -16.64 29.47 13.01
CA THR A 363 -15.32 28.82 13.08
C THR A 363 -15.07 28.07 14.38
N THR A 364 -15.88 28.31 15.41
CA THR A 364 -15.70 27.82 16.77
C THR A 364 -16.91 27.05 17.31
N PHE A 365 -16.72 26.37 18.43
CA PHE A 365 -17.78 25.83 19.27
C PHE A 365 -17.31 25.80 20.72
N ARG A 366 -18.24 25.79 21.69
CA ARG A 366 -17.92 25.71 23.11
C ARG A 366 -18.15 24.28 23.63
N LEU A 367 -17.24 23.81 24.48
CA LEU A 367 -17.42 22.57 25.23
C LEU A 367 -18.37 22.78 26.43
N PRO A 368 -18.99 21.71 26.96
CA PRO A 368 -19.66 21.77 28.25
C PRO A 368 -18.74 22.24 29.38
N GLU A 369 -19.35 22.84 30.41
CA GLU A 369 -18.75 23.21 31.68
C GLU A 369 -19.34 22.32 32.78
N LEU A 370 -18.49 21.45 33.36
CA LEU A 370 -18.89 20.51 34.41
C LEU A 370 -18.07 20.68 35.71
N ARG A 371 -17.28 21.75 35.86
CA ARG A 371 -16.44 21.96 37.05
C ARG A 371 -17.32 22.31 38.27
N GLY A 372 -17.29 21.44 39.27
CA GLY A 372 -18.08 21.60 40.51
C GLY A 372 -19.51 21.07 40.40
N GLU A 373 -19.94 20.63 39.21
CA GLU A 373 -21.30 20.14 38.98
C GLU A 373 -21.47 18.68 39.41
N PHE A 374 -22.60 18.37 40.04
CA PHE A 374 -23.01 16.99 40.30
C PHE A 374 -23.83 16.44 39.13
N ILE A 375 -23.32 15.42 38.45
CA ILE A 375 -23.98 14.82 37.30
C ILE A 375 -25.04 13.81 37.74
N ARG A 376 -26.24 13.92 37.17
CA ARG A 376 -27.31 12.93 37.29
C ARG A 376 -27.87 12.60 35.91
N CYS A 377 -28.52 11.44 35.78
CA CYS A 377 -29.18 11.05 34.54
C CYS A 377 -30.28 12.06 34.16
N TRP A 378 -30.42 12.31 32.85
CA TRP A 378 -31.55 13.04 32.31
C TRP A 378 -32.82 12.19 32.44
N ASP A 379 -33.98 12.83 32.61
CA ASP A 379 -35.26 12.12 32.79
C ASP A 379 -35.76 11.48 31.49
N ASP A 380 -35.43 12.08 30.33
CA ASP A 380 -35.80 11.60 28.99
C ASP A 380 -37.26 11.11 28.90
N ALA A 381 -38.17 11.97 29.36
CA ALA A 381 -39.62 11.74 29.45
C ALA A 381 -40.09 10.57 30.34
N ARG A 382 -39.25 10.06 31.26
CA ARG A 382 -39.66 9.07 32.27
C ARG A 382 -40.70 9.60 33.27
N GLY A 383 -40.75 10.91 33.49
CA GLY A 383 -41.76 11.59 34.30
C GLY A 383 -41.34 11.95 35.72
N ALA A 384 -40.06 11.77 36.10
CA ALA A 384 -39.54 12.19 37.40
C ALA A 384 -39.05 13.65 37.39
N ASP A 385 -38.72 14.20 36.22
CA ASP A 385 -38.37 15.62 36.03
C ASP A 385 -38.70 16.10 34.60
N SER A 386 -40.00 16.03 34.26
CA SER A 386 -40.51 16.20 32.89
C SER A 386 -40.24 17.56 32.25
N ASN A 387 -39.88 18.59 33.02
CA ASN A 387 -39.67 19.95 32.54
C ASN A 387 -38.20 20.29 32.28
N ARG A 388 -37.26 19.37 32.54
CA ARG A 388 -35.83 19.65 32.45
C ARG A 388 -35.21 19.09 31.17
N GLY A 389 -34.64 19.97 30.35
CA GLY A 389 -33.85 19.59 29.16
C GLY A 389 -32.46 19.04 29.50
N ILE A 390 -31.88 18.26 28.60
CA ILE A 390 -30.49 17.78 28.71
C ILE A 390 -29.51 18.96 28.81
N GLY A 391 -28.46 18.82 29.62
CA GLY A 391 -27.41 19.84 29.78
C GLY A 391 -27.80 21.14 30.51
N THR A 392 -29.06 21.32 30.88
CA THR A 392 -29.52 22.43 31.75
C THR A 392 -28.89 22.34 33.14
N TYR A 393 -28.57 23.47 33.76
CA TYR A 393 -28.17 23.58 35.16
C TYR A 393 -29.41 23.58 36.09
N GLN A 394 -29.23 23.09 37.32
CA GLN A 394 -30.21 23.18 38.41
C GLN A 394 -29.46 23.39 39.72
N GLY A 395 -29.80 24.42 40.47
CA GLY A 395 -29.21 24.66 41.80
C GLY A 395 -29.61 23.60 42.82
N SER A 396 -28.83 23.46 43.90
CA SER A 396 -29.13 22.54 44.98
C SER A 396 -30.46 22.88 45.66
N GLN A 397 -31.32 21.88 45.88
CA GLN A 397 -32.58 22.03 46.58
C GLN A 397 -32.71 20.95 47.65
N ASN A 398 -33.05 21.36 48.88
CA ASN A 398 -33.40 20.43 49.95
C ASN A 398 -34.86 19.98 49.76
N ILE A 399 -35.17 18.74 50.12
CA ILE A 399 -36.56 18.29 50.19
C ILE A 399 -37.34 19.16 51.19
N TRP A 400 -38.60 19.47 50.87
CA TRP A 400 -39.49 20.19 51.76
C TRP A 400 -39.64 19.44 53.09
N HIS A 401 -39.40 20.13 54.20
CA HIS A 401 -39.55 19.62 55.55
C HIS A 401 -39.72 20.79 56.54
N ALA A 402 -40.12 20.48 57.77
CA ALA A 402 -40.28 21.44 58.86
C ALA A 402 -39.76 20.84 60.18
N HIS A 403 -39.41 21.71 61.13
CA HIS A 403 -38.98 21.34 62.48
C HIS A 403 -39.95 21.89 63.52
N GLY A 404 -40.20 21.11 64.57
CA GLY A 404 -40.90 21.62 65.75
C GLY A 404 -39.98 22.50 66.58
N ALA A 405 -40.49 23.64 67.06
CA ALA A 405 -39.80 24.51 68.01
C ALA A 405 -40.67 24.69 69.27
N SER A 406 -40.02 24.72 70.44
CA SER A 406 -40.68 24.90 71.73
C SER A 406 -39.85 25.80 72.63
N ALA A 407 -40.52 26.46 73.58
CA ALA A 407 -39.89 27.17 74.68
C ALA A 407 -40.28 26.49 75.99
N ALA A 408 -39.33 26.38 76.93
CA ALA A 408 -39.63 25.89 78.27
C ALA A 408 -40.42 26.97 79.05
N ALA A 409 -41.32 26.53 79.93
CA ALA A 409 -41.94 27.42 80.90
C ALA A 409 -40.87 27.96 81.86
N VAL A 410 -40.86 29.28 82.07
CA VAL A 410 -40.09 29.90 83.17
C VAL A 410 -40.93 29.80 84.44
N GLY A 411 -40.30 29.59 85.59
CA GLY A 411 -41.00 29.48 86.87
C GLY A 411 -41.76 30.77 87.22
N ASP A 412 -42.98 30.61 87.73
CA ASP A 412 -43.80 31.71 88.23
C ASP A 412 -43.06 32.47 89.34
N HIS A 413 -43.04 33.79 89.24
CA HIS A 413 -42.56 34.68 90.30
C HIS A 413 -43.69 35.59 90.75
N VAL A 414 -43.82 35.73 92.07
CA VAL A 414 -44.88 36.51 92.71
C VAL A 414 -44.27 37.77 93.29
N HIS A 415 -44.85 38.93 92.97
CA HIS A 415 -44.51 40.18 93.63
C HIS A 415 -45.30 40.28 94.94
N SER A 416 -44.62 40.45 96.07
CA SER A 416 -45.22 40.50 97.42
C SER A 416 -44.96 41.82 98.14
N ALA A 417 -45.88 42.20 99.04
CA ALA A 417 -45.76 43.31 99.98
C ALA A 417 -46.56 43.00 101.26
N TRP A 418 -46.20 43.60 102.39
CA TRP A 418 -46.90 43.43 103.67
C TRP A 418 -46.93 44.72 104.50
N THR A 419 -47.85 44.77 105.46
CA THR A 419 -47.98 45.80 106.51
C THR A 419 -48.47 45.15 107.81
N ASP A 420 -48.18 45.74 108.97
CA ASP A 420 -48.64 45.31 110.30
C ASP A 420 -49.57 46.36 110.98
N SER A 421 -49.88 46.19 112.26
CA SER A 421 -50.89 47.00 113.00
C SER A 421 -50.29 47.61 114.28
N GLN A 422 -50.45 48.93 114.45
CA GLN A 422 -49.75 49.75 115.46
C GLN A 422 -50.65 50.93 115.92
N GLY A 423 -50.41 51.50 117.12
CA GLY A 423 -50.88 52.86 117.48
C GLY A 423 -51.92 53.10 118.61
N TRP A 424 -51.82 52.45 119.78
CA TRP A 424 -52.76 52.66 120.92
C TRP A 424 -52.35 53.77 121.91
N HIS A 425 -53.29 54.61 122.38
CA HIS A 425 -53.13 55.59 123.49
C HIS A 425 -54.49 56.11 124.04
N GLY A 426 -54.49 56.85 125.18
CA GLY A 426 -55.70 57.40 125.85
C GLY A 426 -55.42 58.60 126.80
N HIS A 427 -56.46 59.20 127.40
CA HIS A 427 -56.41 60.47 128.17
C HIS A 427 -57.42 60.52 129.37
N HIS A 428 -57.18 61.40 130.38
CA HIS A 428 -58.02 61.54 131.60
C HIS A 428 -58.07 62.98 132.21
N GLY A 429 -59.05 63.30 133.08
CA GLY A 429 -59.13 64.60 133.79
C GLY A 429 -60.22 64.78 134.88
N ASN A 430 -60.03 65.75 135.80
CA ASN A 430 -60.83 65.93 137.05
C ASN A 430 -61.04 67.40 137.48
N THR A 431 -62.02 67.68 138.34
CA THR A 431 -62.29 69.01 138.98
C THR A 431 -62.38 68.96 140.52
N TYR A 432 -62.14 70.09 141.19
CA TYR A 432 -62.27 70.25 142.65
C TYR A 432 -63.65 70.79 143.06
N GLY A 433 -64.15 70.38 144.24
CA GLY A 433 -65.42 70.88 144.78
C GLY A 433 -65.27 72.15 145.63
N VAL A 434 -66.10 73.16 145.33
CA VAL A 434 -66.23 74.46 146.03
C VAL A 434 -67.69 74.95 145.92
N GLY A 435 -68.18 75.73 146.89
CA GLY A 435 -69.50 76.40 146.78
C GLY A 435 -70.40 76.54 148.03
N ASP A 436 -69.94 76.19 149.24
CA ASP A 436 -70.80 76.23 150.45
C ASP A 436 -71.24 77.67 150.84
N HIS A 437 -72.50 77.85 151.30
CA HIS A 437 -73.06 79.15 151.74
C HIS A 437 -74.19 79.06 152.81
N GLN A 438 -74.54 80.17 153.48
CA GLN A 438 -75.60 80.29 154.53
C GLN A 438 -76.43 81.61 154.44
N HIS A 439 -77.57 81.74 155.17
CA HIS A 439 -78.49 82.90 155.15
C HIS A 439 -79.00 83.38 156.54
N ILE A 440 -79.64 84.57 156.63
CA ILE A 440 -80.15 85.30 157.83
C ILE A 440 -81.70 85.24 158.00
N LEU A 441 -82.23 85.50 159.21
CA LEU A 441 -83.67 85.72 159.52
C LEU A 441 -83.93 87.05 160.29
N ASP A 442 -85.02 87.79 160.03
CA ASP A 442 -85.34 89.09 160.67
C ASP A 442 -86.55 89.05 161.63
N GLN A 443 -86.38 89.36 162.92
CA GLN A 443 -87.46 89.66 163.90
C GLN A 443 -87.01 90.63 165.02
N ASN A 444 -87.93 91.51 165.49
CA ASN A 444 -87.68 92.55 166.50
C ASN A 444 -88.33 92.24 167.88
N VAL A 445 -87.72 92.68 168.98
CA VAL A 445 -88.27 92.65 170.36
C VAL A 445 -88.08 94.00 171.09
N PRO A 446 -89.08 94.56 171.83
CA PRO A 446 -88.98 95.89 172.43
C PRO A 446 -89.00 95.94 173.97
N GLN A 447 -88.26 96.88 174.57
CA GLN A 447 -88.42 97.31 175.97
C GLN A 447 -88.27 98.84 176.11
N TRP A 448 -88.13 99.37 177.33
CA TRP A 448 -89.00 100.44 177.84
C TRP A 448 -88.32 101.53 178.68
N ALA A 449 -89.00 102.65 178.89
CA ALA A 449 -88.49 103.84 179.56
C ALA A 449 -89.10 104.11 180.96
N ASN A 450 -88.60 103.36 181.96
CA ASN A 450 -88.35 103.76 183.37
C ASN A 450 -89.51 104.24 184.30
N PRO A 451 -89.43 104.07 185.64
CA PRO A 451 -88.75 103.04 186.44
C PRO A 451 -89.72 102.21 187.29
N ASP A 452 -89.68 100.88 187.24
CA ASP A 452 -89.71 100.10 188.48
C ASP A 452 -89.07 98.72 188.31
N THR A 453 -88.68 98.13 189.43
CA THR A 453 -88.02 96.84 189.53
C THR A 453 -88.99 95.68 189.53
N ASP A 454 -88.62 94.59 188.87
CA ASP A 454 -88.85 93.27 189.47
C ASP A 454 -87.76 92.27 189.09
N ARG A 455 -87.25 91.54 190.09
CA ARG A 455 -86.15 90.57 189.96
C ARG A 455 -86.67 89.15 190.15
N GLY A 456 -86.63 88.35 189.10
CA GLY A 456 -86.86 86.90 189.14
C GLY A 456 -86.90 86.32 187.73
N SER A 457 -86.56 85.07 187.47
CA SER A 457 -85.93 84.03 188.28
C SER A 457 -85.25 83.04 187.31
N VAL A 458 -84.53 82.03 187.80
CA VAL A 458 -83.61 81.14 187.04
C VAL A 458 -84.24 80.20 185.99
N ASN A 459 -85.45 80.49 185.49
CA ASN A 459 -86.16 79.68 184.48
C ASN A 459 -86.96 80.54 183.47
N SER A 460 -86.36 81.60 182.91
CA SER A 460 -86.86 82.25 181.69
C SER A 460 -85.80 82.22 180.58
N TRP A 461 -86.21 81.85 179.35
CA TRP A 461 -85.34 81.74 178.17
C TRP A 461 -85.21 83.03 177.35
N PHE A 462 -85.58 84.17 177.93
CA PHE A 462 -85.33 85.50 177.37
C PHE A 462 -84.42 86.29 178.32
N SER A 463 -83.11 86.11 178.16
CA SER A 463 -82.09 86.96 178.77
C SER A 463 -81.55 87.92 177.71
N ILE A 464 -81.53 89.21 178.03
CA ILE A 464 -81.25 90.30 177.09
C ILE A 464 -79.73 90.57 176.95
N ASP A 465 -78.90 89.90 177.75
CA ASP A 465 -77.47 90.16 177.90
C ASP A 465 -76.55 89.35 176.97
N ASN A 466 -77.08 88.65 175.96
CA ASN A 466 -76.25 88.05 174.90
C ASN A 466 -76.95 88.01 173.53
N ALA A 467 -76.40 88.77 172.57
CA ALA A 467 -76.94 88.96 171.23
C ALA A 467 -76.74 87.73 170.31
N ARG A 468 -77.58 86.70 170.47
CA ARG A 468 -77.51 85.49 169.64
C ARG A 468 -78.35 85.63 168.36
N GLN A 469 -77.65 85.87 167.25
CA GLN A 469 -78.23 86.14 165.93
C GLN A 469 -78.70 84.86 165.18
N PRO A 470 -79.62 84.98 164.19
CA PRO A 470 -80.20 83.83 163.49
C PRO A 470 -79.64 83.60 162.08
N TYR A 471 -78.89 82.51 161.88
CA TYR A 471 -78.37 82.06 160.58
C TYR A 471 -78.63 80.55 160.33
N THR A 472 -78.63 80.11 159.07
CA THR A 472 -78.66 78.68 158.66
C THR A 472 -77.25 78.04 158.63
N SER A 473 -77.13 76.73 158.38
CA SER A 473 -75.84 76.01 158.25
C SER A 473 -75.29 75.96 156.82
N TRP A 474 -73.97 76.00 156.66
CA TRP A 474 -73.24 75.89 155.38
C TRP A 474 -73.33 74.48 154.75
N ASN A 475 -73.59 74.38 153.44
CA ASN A 475 -73.58 73.15 152.63
C ASN A 475 -73.53 73.49 151.11
N GLY A 476 -73.19 72.53 150.23
CA GLY A 476 -73.33 72.64 148.77
C GLY A 476 -72.20 72.08 147.88
N ALA A 477 -70.95 71.95 148.36
CA ALA A 477 -69.79 71.66 147.52
C ALA A 477 -69.64 70.18 147.07
N HIS A 478 -69.37 69.94 145.77
CA HIS A 478 -68.95 68.64 145.21
C HIS A 478 -68.18 68.82 143.88
N GLY A 479 -67.56 67.76 143.33
CA GLY A 479 -66.77 67.79 142.09
C GLY A 479 -66.94 66.51 141.23
N HIS A 480 -66.37 66.50 140.02
CA HIS A 480 -66.57 65.44 139.00
C HIS A 480 -65.26 65.09 138.25
N GLY A 481 -65.22 63.95 137.56
CA GLY A 481 -64.11 63.54 136.68
C GLY A 481 -64.58 62.58 135.57
N PHE A 482 -63.75 62.40 134.54
CA PHE A 482 -64.04 61.46 133.44
C PHE A 482 -62.76 60.84 132.84
N ASP A 483 -62.92 59.62 132.33
CA ASP A 483 -61.90 58.84 131.63
C ASP A 483 -62.46 58.33 130.29
N THR A 484 -61.61 58.09 129.30
CA THR A 484 -61.99 57.42 128.04
C THR A 484 -61.01 56.31 127.70
N ASP A 485 -61.50 55.06 127.63
CA ASP A 485 -60.71 53.92 127.18
C ASP A 485 -60.30 54.07 125.71
N GLY A 486 -58.99 53.91 125.42
CA GLY A 486 -58.43 54.11 124.09
C GLY A 486 -58.94 53.09 123.07
N ALA A 487 -59.57 53.58 121.99
CA ALA A 487 -60.04 52.73 120.90
C ALA A 487 -58.88 51.97 120.22
N GLY A 488 -59.12 50.68 119.91
CA GLY A 488 -58.08 49.72 119.56
C GLY A 488 -57.30 49.96 118.25
N THR A 489 -56.28 49.15 118.03
CA THR A 489 -55.36 49.23 116.88
C THR A 489 -56.07 49.03 115.53
N HIS A 490 -55.58 49.71 114.49
CA HIS A 490 -56.05 49.56 113.10
C HIS A 490 -54.88 49.21 112.15
N GLY A 491 -55.20 48.97 110.87
CA GLY A 491 -54.21 48.61 109.85
C GLY A 491 -54.67 49.03 108.45
N HIS A 492 -53.77 48.87 107.46
CA HIS A 492 -54.01 49.24 106.07
C HIS A 492 -53.99 48.02 105.15
N ASN A 493 -54.76 48.08 104.05
CA ASN A 493 -54.74 47.06 102.99
C ASN A 493 -53.78 47.46 101.86
N VAL A 494 -52.99 46.51 101.37
CA VAL A 494 -52.14 46.66 100.18
C VAL A 494 -52.50 45.57 99.17
N GLY A 495 -52.60 45.92 97.89
CA GLY A 495 -52.86 45.00 96.79
C GLY A 495 -51.81 45.11 95.70
N ILE A 496 -51.44 43.98 95.10
CA ILE A 496 -50.52 43.91 93.94
C ILE A 496 -51.28 43.28 92.78
N GLY A 497 -51.26 43.95 91.62
CA GLY A 497 -51.89 43.46 90.40
C GLY A 497 -51.09 42.32 89.75
N GLY A 498 -51.80 41.37 89.14
CA GLY A 498 -51.17 40.23 88.46
C GLY A 498 -50.36 40.64 87.24
N ALA A 499 -49.31 39.86 86.93
CA ALA A 499 -48.54 40.02 85.71
C ALA A 499 -49.41 39.71 84.48
N GLY A 500 -49.41 40.61 83.49
CA GLY A 500 -50.20 40.46 82.26
C GLY A 500 -49.63 39.40 81.31
N ASN A 501 -50.42 39.04 80.30
CA ASN A 501 -49.98 38.13 79.23
C ASN A 501 -48.80 38.73 78.45
N HIS A 502 -47.82 37.90 78.09
CA HIS A 502 -46.63 38.29 77.33
C HIS A 502 -46.23 37.21 76.32
N SER A 503 -45.40 37.58 75.34
CA SER A 503 -44.95 36.70 74.26
C SER A 503 -43.43 36.65 74.16
N HIS A 504 -42.91 35.54 73.64
CA HIS A 504 -41.49 35.34 73.34
C HIS A 504 -41.32 35.15 71.83
N THR A 505 -40.32 35.80 71.25
CA THR A 505 -39.94 35.60 69.84
C THR A 505 -39.03 34.38 69.73
N ILE A 506 -39.40 33.42 68.88
CA ILE A 506 -38.55 32.28 68.55
C ILE A 506 -37.89 32.53 67.19
N THR A 507 -36.56 32.62 67.17
CA THR A 507 -35.76 32.79 65.96
C THR A 507 -35.03 31.50 65.63
N VAL A 508 -35.30 30.93 64.46
CA VAL A 508 -34.53 29.80 63.91
C VAL A 508 -33.52 30.38 62.92
N ASN A 509 -32.24 30.35 63.28
CA ASN A 509 -31.16 30.81 62.42
C ASN A 509 -30.90 29.80 61.28
N GLY A 510 -30.39 30.28 60.15
CA GLY A 510 -29.91 29.38 59.09
C GLY A 510 -28.66 28.62 59.53
N ASP A 511 -28.62 27.33 59.22
CA ASP A 511 -27.48 26.44 59.48
C ASP A 511 -27.11 25.65 58.20
N GLY A 512 -25.84 25.26 58.08
CA GLY A 512 -25.27 24.60 56.91
C GLY A 512 -24.45 25.53 56.00
N GLY A 513 -24.08 25.01 54.81
CA GLY A 513 -23.28 25.71 53.81
C GLY A 513 -24.11 26.22 52.61
N ASN A 514 -23.48 26.98 51.71
CA ASN A 514 -24.12 27.57 50.53
C ASN A 514 -24.63 26.57 49.47
N GLU A 515 -24.41 25.27 49.65
CA GLU A 515 -24.76 24.20 48.70
C GLU A 515 -24.97 22.89 49.47
N ALA A 516 -26.04 22.15 49.14
CA ALA A 516 -26.27 20.82 49.67
C ALA A 516 -25.42 19.78 48.91
N ARG A 517 -24.45 19.15 49.61
CA ARG A 517 -23.47 18.23 48.98
C ARG A 517 -23.58 16.80 49.53
N PRO A 518 -23.69 15.77 48.69
CA PRO A 518 -23.39 14.40 49.10
C PRO A 518 -21.89 14.24 49.37
N ARG A 519 -21.48 13.18 50.08
CA ARG A 519 -20.07 12.78 50.14
C ARG A 519 -19.57 12.51 48.72
N ASN A 520 -18.53 13.21 48.30
CA ASN A 520 -18.01 13.18 46.93
C ASN A 520 -16.46 13.21 46.91
N VAL A 521 -15.89 12.96 45.73
CA VAL A 521 -14.44 13.04 45.46
C VAL A 521 -14.26 13.85 44.19
N ALA A 522 -13.39 14.86 44.22
CA ALA A 522 -13.11 15.69 43.06
C ALA A 522 -12.28 14.93 42.01
N MET A 523 -12.77 14.90 40.77
CA MET A 523 -12.11 14.29 39.62
C MET A 523 -12.15 15.25 38.43
N LEU A 524 -11.16 15.16 37.52
CA LEU A 524 -11.11 16.00 36.33
C LEU A 524 -12.02 15.41 35.25
N ALA A 525 -13.10 16.14 34.94
CA ALA A 525 -14.01 15.86 33.83
C ALA A 525 -13.34 16.23 32.49
N MET A 526 -13.29 15.26 31.57
CA MET A 526 -12.65 15.40 30.26
C MET A 526 -13.48 14.72 29.17
N ILE A 527 -13.35 15.19 27.92
CA ILE A 527 -14.02 14.64 26.75
C ILE A 527 -13.01 14.24 25.67
N ARG A 528 -13.21 13.07 25.05
CA ARG A 528 -12.36 12.58 23.95
C ARG A 528 -12.57 13.45 22.70
N ALA A 529 -11.48 13.98 22.15
CA ALA A 529 -11.52 15.02 21.10
C ALA A 529 -10.77 14.68 19.80
N TYR A 530 -10.01 13.59 19.79
CA TYR A 530 -9.18 13.05 18.69
C TYR A 530 -9.18 11.52 18.81
#